data_AF-A0A3P6RGB1-F1
#
_entry.id   AF-A0A3P6RGB1-F1
#
_cell.length_a   1.000
_cell.length_b   1.000
_cell.length_c   1.000
_cell.angle_alpha   90.00
_cell.angle_beta   90.00
_cell.angle_gamma   90.00
#
_symmetry.space_group_name_H-M   'P 1'
#
loop_
_entity.id
_entity.type
_entity.pdbx_description
1 polymer ?
#
loop_
_entity_poly.entity_id
_entity_poly.type
_entity_poly.pdbx_seq_one_letter_code
_entity_poly.pdbx_strand_id
1 'polypeptide(L)'
;MAMLKAVIPVAILYALIMYMAAPETNMQYYDVIWLCVVLSPILICAIRKVAYFYRHKMSYWRLFMPDTELWGPKATANRLLAEKNEKLVRY
;
A
#
# COMPACT_ATOMS: atom_id res chain seq x y z
N MET A 1 -3.30 20.83 4.24
CA MET A 1 -2.73 19.57 4.76
C MET A 1 -3.66 18.80 5.71
N ALA A 2 -4.53 19.48 6.48
CA ALA A 2 -5.49 18.84 7.39
C ALA A 2 -6.54 17.95 6.68
N MET A 3 -6.97 18.33 5.48
CA MET A 3 -7.96 17.58 4.70
C MET A 3 -7.53 16.13 4.43
N LEU A 4 -6.31 15.92 3.93
CA LEU A 4 -5.76 14.60 3.61
C LEU A 4 -5.43 13.76 4.85
N LYS A 5 -5.04 14.39 5.95
CA LYS A 5 -4.53 13.68 7.15
C LYS A 5 -5.59 13.42 8.22
N ALA A 6 -6.67 14.19 8.26
CA ALA A 6 -7.70 14.09 9.29
C ALA A 6 -9.10 13.88 8.70
N VAL A 7 -9.50 14.70 7.73
CA VAL A 7 -10.88 14.66 7.20
C VAL A 7 -11.12 13.38 6.40
N ILE A 8 -10.20 12.99 5.52
CA ILE A 8 -10.36 11.76 4.71
C ILE A 8 -10.42 10.50 5.60
N PRO A 9 -9.49 10.25 6.54
CA PRO A 9 -9.58 9.08 7.41
C PRO A 9 -10.87 9.02 8.23
N VAL A 10 -11.30 10.16 8.79
CA VAL A 10 -12.52 10.24 9.59
C VAL A 10 -13.77 9.98 8.76
N ALA A 11 -13.83 10.54 7.54
CA ALA A 11 -14.94 10.30 6.63
C ALA A 11 -15.02 8.82 6.19
N ILE A 12 -13.87 8.19 5.89
CA ILE A 12 -13.81 6.75 5.56
C ILE A 12 -14.30 5.91 6.75
N LEU A 13 -13.83 6.22 7.96
CA LEU A 13 -14.24 5.50 9.17
C LEU A 13 -15.74 5.64 9.42
N TYR A 14 -16.28 6.86 9.28
CA TYR A 14 -17.72 7.11 9.41
C TYR A 14 -18.53 6.33 8.38
N ALA A 15 -18.11 6.35 7.11
CA ALA A 15 -18.77 5.59 6.04
C ALA A 15 -18.76 4.07 6.33
N LEU A 16 -17.65 3.55 6.86
CA LEU A 16 -17.54 2.13 7.24
C LEU A 16 -18.53 1.78 8.37
N ILE A 17 -18.62 2.60 9.42
CA ILE A 17 -19.55 2.39 10.53
C ILE A 17 -20.99 2.40 10.04
N MET A 18 -21.35 3.39 9.21
CA MET A 18 -22.70 3.50 8.64
C MET A 18 -23.03 2.31 7.73
N TYR A 19 -22.06 1.84 6.94
CA TYR A 19 -22.23 0.65 6.10
C TYR A 19 -22.47 -0.62 6.94
N MET A 20 -21.71 -0.82 8.03
CA MET A 20 -21.88 -1.98 8.90
C MET A 20 -23.17 -1.94 9.72
N ALA A 21 -23.69 -0.75 10.04
CA ALA A 21 -24.94 -0.56 10.76
C ALA A 21 -26.18 -0.57 9.86
N ALA A 22 -26.00 -0.59 8.53
CA ALA A 22 -27.11 -0.61 7.59
C ALA A 22 -27.81 -1.99 7.62
N PRO A 23 -29.14 -2.04 7.84
CA PRO A 23 -29.88 -3.30 7.92
C PRO A 23 -29.94 -4.03 6.57
N GLU A 24 -29.89 -3.28 5.48
CA GLU A 24 -29.77 -3.81 4.11
C GLU A 24 -28.71 -3.01 3.37
N THR A 25 -27.89 -3.70 2.59
CA THR A 25 -26.91 -3.08 1.71
C THR A 25 -27.24 -3.48 0.28
N ASN A 26 -27.18 -2.52 -0.65
CA ASN A 26 -27.42 -2.78 -2.08
C ASN A 26 -26.27 -3.57 -2.76
N MET A 27 -25.29 -4.04 -1.99
CA MET A 27 -24.16 -4.81 -2.52
C MET A 27 -24.59 -6.23 -2.81
N GLN A 28 -24.54 -6.63 -4.08
CA GLN A 28 -24.78 -8.01 -4.46
C GLN A 28 -23.53 -8.84 -4.24
N TYR A 29 -23.69 -10.15 -4.07
CA TYR A 29 -22.57 -11.07 -3.85
C TYR A 29 -21.49 -10.98 -4.95
N TYR A 30 -21.90 -10.77 -6.20
CA TYR A 30 -20.99 -10.59 -7.33
C TYR A 30 -20.17 -9.30 -7.23
N ASP A 31 -20.74 -8.21 -6.71
CA ASP A 31 -20.02 -6.95 -6.53
C ASP A 31 -18.88 -7.12 -5.53
N VAL A 32 -19.11 -7.88 -4.45
CA VAL A 32 -18.09 -8.19 -3.46
C VAL A 32 -16.94 -8.99 -4.08
N ILE A 33 -17.25 -10.01 -4.90
CA ILE A 33 -16.23 -10.79 -5.61
C ILE A 33 -15.40 -9.89 -6.53
N TRP A 34 -16.05 -9.05 -7.34
CA TRP A 34 -15.36 -8.12 -8.21
C TRP A 34 -14.46 -7.16 -7.43
N LEU A 35 -14.93 -6.68 -6.29
CA LEU A 35 -14.17 -5.78 -5.42
C LEU A 35 -12.94 -6.50 -4.83
N CYS A 36 -13.08 -7.75 -4.40
CA CYS A 36 -11.97 -8.58 -3.97
C CYS A 36 -10.96 -8.83 -5.10
N VAL A 37 -11.42 -9.11 -6.32
CA VAL A 37 -10.56 -9.32 -7.49
C VAL A 37 -9.78 -8.06 -7.83
N VAL A 38 -10.44 -6.89 -7.83
CA VAL A 38 -9.81 -5.60 -8.12
C VAL A 38 -8.78 -5.20 -7.05
N LEU A 39 -9.04 -5.51 -5.78
CA LEU A 39 -8.12 -5.21 -4.68
C LEU A 39 -7.00 -6.25 -4.51
N SER A 40 -7.19 -7.47 -5.04
CA SER A 40 -6.22 -8.56 -4.92
C SER A 40 -4.79 -8.22 -5.37
N PRO A 41 -4.54 -7.44 -6.45
CA PRO A 41 -3.18 -7.15 -6.89
C PRO A 41 -2.41 -6.32 -5.86
N ILE A 42 -3.09 -5.41 -5.16
CA ILE A 42 -2.50 -4.57 -4.12
C ILE A 42 -2.05 -5.44 -2.95
N LEU A 43 -2.93 -6.35 -2.50
CA LEU A 43 -2.63 -7.32 -1.44
C LEU A 43 -1.47 -8.24 -1.82
N ILE A 44 -1.49 -8.80 -3.04
CA ILE A 44 -0.42 -9.68 -3.54
C ILE A 44 0.92 -8.93 -3.60
N CYS A 45 0.92 -7.68 -4.10
CA CYS A 45 2.14 -6.87 -4.15
C CYS A 45 2.68 -6.55 -2.75
N ALA A 46 1.80 -6.24 -1.80
CA ALA A 46 2.19 -5.98 -0.41
C ALA A 46 2.81 -7.23 0.24
N ILE A 47 2.14 -8.39 0.12
CA ILE A 47 2.64 -9.66 0.68
C ILE A 47 3.99 -10.02 0.04
N ARG A 48 4.12 -9.91 -1.28
CA ARG A 48 5.38 -10.19 -1.99
C ARG A 48 6.51 -9.31 -1.49
N LYS A 49 6.26 -8.01 -1.28
CA LYS A 49 7.26 -7.06 -0.80
C LYS A 49 7.69 -7.37 0.64
N VAL A 50 6.73 -7.68 1.51
CA VAL A 50 7.01 -8.10 2.90
C VAL A 50 7.82 -9.40 2.93
N ALA A 51 7.44 -10.40 2.13
CA ALA A 51 8.15 -11.67 2.04
C ALA A 51 9.59 -11.49 1.53
N TYR A 52 9.81 -10.61 0.55
CA TYR A 52 11.14 -10.27 0.07
C TYR A 52 12.00 -9.64 1.18
N PHE A 53 11.46 -8.68 1.92
CA PHE A 53 12.15 -8.02 3.04
C PHE A 53 12.48 -8.99 4.17
N TYR A 54 11.54 -9.88 4.51
CA TYR A 54 11.74 -10.94 5.50
C TYR A 54 12.89 -11.87 5.09
N ARG A 55 12.87 -12.37 3.84
CA ARG A 55 13.89 -13.30 3.33
C ARG A 55 15.28 -12.68 3.27
N HIS A 56 15.39 -11.40 2.91
CA HIS A 56 16.67 -10.69 2.79
C HIS A 56 17.08 -9.97 4.09
N LYS A 57 16.38 -10.21 5.21
CA LYS A 57 16.63 -9.60 6.53
C LYS A 57 16.75 -8.07 6.48
N MET A 58 15.96 -7.43 5.61
CA MET A 58 15.95 -5.98 5.48
C MET A 58 15.08 -5.33 6.57
N SER A 59 15.38 -4.09 6.93
CA SER A 59 14.59 -3.35 7.92
C SER A 59 13.16 -3.10 7.42
N TYR A 60 12.16 -3.48 8.23
CA TYR A 60 10.74 -3.29 7.92
C TYR A 60 10.33 -1.81 7.81
N TRP A 61 11.08 -0.89 8.43
CA TRP A 61 10.82 0.54 8.32
C TRP A 61 10.87 1.05 6.88
N ARG A 62 11.66 0.40 6.03
CA ARG A 62 11.81 0.76 4.63
C ARG A 62 10.62 0.35 3.76
N LEU A 63 9.70 -0.49 4.24
CA LEU A 63 8.42 -0.77 3.58
C LEU A 63 7.52 0.47 3.52
N PHE A 64 7.62 1.35 4.52
CA PHE A 64 6.81 2.56 4.65
C PHE A 64 7.49 3.81 4.08
N MET A 65 8.74 3.68 3.64
CA MET A 65 9.42 4.75 2.93
C MET A 65 8.98 4.76 1.45
N PRO A 66 8.81 5.95 0.85
CA PRO A 66 8.47 6.04 -0.56
C PRO A 66 9.55 5.37 -1.41
N ASP A 67 9.13 4.46 -2.28
CA ASP A 67 10.05 3.69 -3.09
C ASP A 67 10.65 4.59 -4.19
N THR A 68 11.93 4.89 -4.07
CA THR A 68 12.61 5.84 -4.98
C THR A 68 12.73 5.31 -6.40
N GLU A 69 12.58 4.00 -6.59
CA GLU A 69 12.60 3.32 -7.89
C GLU A 69 11.30 3.52 -8.68
N LEU A 70 10.14 3.53 -8.02
CA LEU A 70 8.84 3.73 -8.71
C LEU A 70 8.61 5.18 -9.14
N TRP A 71 9.22 6.14 -8.44
CA TRP A 71 8.94 7.57 -8.63
C TRP A 71 10.10 8.36 -9.26
N GLY A 72 11.18 7.67 -9.60
CA GLY A 72 12.43 8.24 -10.11
C GLY A 72 13.20 9.05 -9.05
N PRO A 73 14.54 9.12 -9.13
CA PRO A 73 15.34 9.86 -8.17
C PRO A 73 15.19 11.37 -8.41
N LYS A 74 14.19 11.99 -7.78
CA LYS A 74 14.02 13.47 -7.80
C LYS A 74 15.06 14.21 -6.95
N ALA A 75 15.84 13.50 -6.13
CA ALA A 75 16.88 14.05 -5.24
C ALA A 75 18.13 13.16 -5.25
N THR A 76 19.33 13.74 -5.06
CA THR A 76 20.63 13.04 -5.07
C THR A 76 20.72 11.92 -4.02
N ALA A 77 20.10 12.10 -2.85
CA ALA A 77 20.02 11.08 -1.81
C ALA A 77 19.22 9.83 -2.26
N ASN A 78 18.16 10.02 -3.05
CA ASN A 78 17.34 8.94 -3.59
C ASN A 78 18.08 8.13 -4.66
N ARG A 79 19.04 8.77 -5.33
CA ARG A 79 19.88 8.17 -6.35
C ARG A 79 20.88 7.17 -5.73
N LEU A 80 21.53 7.56 -4.64
CA LEU A 80 22.42 6.68 -3.86
C LEU A 80 21.67 5.48 -3.25
N LEU A 81 20.42 5.70 -2.85
CA LEU A 81 19.58 4.66 -2.26
C LEU A 81 19.11 3.64 -3.31
N ALA A 82 18.78 4.10 -4.52
CA ALA A 82 18.49 3.26 -5.67
C ALA A 82 19.72 2.48 -6.15
N GLU A 83 20.89 3.11 -6.19
CA GLU A 83 22.15 2.44 -6.58
C GLU A 83 22.54 1.33 -5.59
N LYS A 84 22.31 1.54 -4.29
CA LYS A 84 22.48 0.50 -3.27
C LYS A 84 21.49 -0.65 -3.43
N ASN A 85 20.26 -0.36 -3.85
CA ASN A 85 19.25 -1.39 -4.10
C ASN A 85 19.53 -2.21 -5.35
N GLU A 86 19.94 -1.59 -6.46
CA GLU A 86 20.34 -2.32 -7.65
C GLU A 86 21.49 -3.29 -7.35
N LYS A 87 22.44 -2.89 -6.50
CA LYS A 87 23.51 -3.79 -6.04
C LYS A 87 23.01 -4.94 -5.19
N LEU A 88 21.95 -4.77 -4.40
CA LEU A 88 21.35 -5.84 -3.59
C LEU A 88 20.49 -6.81 -4.43
N VAL A 89 20.07 -6.43 -5.64
CA VAL A 89 19.27 -7.27 -6.54
C VAL A 89 20.16 -8.04 -7.54
N ARG A 90 21.34 -7.51 -7.87
CA ARG A 90 22.29 -8.16 -8.80
C ARG A 90 23.21 -9.21 -8.15
N TYR A 91 23.22 -9.32 -6.83
CA TYR A 91 23.96 -10.34 -6.08
C TYR A 91 22.98 -11.23 -5.30
#